data_AF-A0A3M2FSI9-F1
#
_entry.id   AF-A0A3M2FSI9-F1
#
_cell.length_a   1.000
_cell.length_b   1.000
_cell.length_c   1.000
_cell.angle_alpha   90.00
_cell.angle_beta   90.00
_cell.angle_gamma   90.00
#
_symmetry.space_group_name_H-M   'P 1'
#
loop_
_entity.id
_entity.type
_entity.pdbx_description
1 polymer ?
#
loop_
_entity_poly.entity_id
_entity_poly.type
_entity_poly.pdbx_seq_one_letter_code
_entity_poly.pdbx_strand_id
1 'polypeptide(L)'
;VEGGFFDVSVGDVDPLDLSIFDGGGAAYLGIQVASDAEMSPRVSLGTAPFAAYAERAGDAQTLGGQSPEAFEVPSGAIMLFNRATCPDGWSTYAPARGRAIVGSTGAGVEATVGAPLGNRENRLHTHTVDPGRATTSTAGAHTHVVDPRPTTTSQGSVSTLKLSGGSLTWASEYRHTHQVDVPATTSSSSGAHSHSLDIPATTSSEARTSDVMPYIQLLVCEKL
;
A
#
# COMPACT_ATOMS: atom_id res chain seq x y z
N VAL A 1 52.44 -43.35 42.49
CA VAL A 1 52.77 -42.72 43.79
C VAL A 1 54.20 -42.23 43.72
N GLU A 2 54.38 -40.93 43.56
CA GLU A 2 55.70 -40.30 43.60
C GLU A 2 55.63 -39.26 44.72
N GLY A 3 56.45 -39.40 45.76
CA GLY A 3 56.47 -38.48 46.90
C GLY A 3 55.24 -38.48 47.82
N GLY A 4 54.41 -39.53 47.82
CA GLY A 4 53.24 -39.63 48.71
C GLY A 4 51.97 -38.91 48.21
N PHE A 5 51.98 -38.41 46.97
CA PHE A 5 50.80 -37.88 46.30
C PHE A 5 49.98 -39.01 45.66
N PHE A 6 48.67 -38.91 45.83
CA PHE A 6 47.67 -39.75 45.19
C PHE A 6 46.74 -38.84 44.37
N ASP A 7 46.52 -39.23 43.11
CA ASP A 7 45.47 -38.67 42.26
C ASP A 7 44.39 -39.74 42.11
N VAL A 8 43.14 -39.35 42.28
CA VAL A 8 41.98 -40.24 42.17
C VAL A 8 40.92 -39.51 41.35
N SER A 9 40.56 -40.11 40.21
CA SER A 9 39.43 -39.64 39.41
C SER A 9 38.13 -40.20 39.99
N VAL A 10 37.25 -39.30 40.43
CA VAL A 10 35.93 -39.66 40.95
C VAL A 10 35.01 -39.97 39.77
N GLY A 11 34.38 -41.14 39.78
CA GLY A 11 33.46 -41.58 38.71
C GLY A 11 34.06 -42.55 37.68
N ASP A 12 35.34 -42.92 37.78
CA ASP A 12 36.03 -43.77 36.80
C ASP A 12 35.60 -45.25 36.81
N VAL A 13 35.20 -45.76 37.97
CA VAL A 13 34.74 -47.16 38.14
C VAL A 13 33.22 -47.22 38.12
N ASP A 14 32.58 -46.42 38.98
CA ASP A 14 31.14 -46.22 39.02
C ASP A 14 30.84 -44.78 38.60
N PRO A 15 30.18 -44.55 37.45
CA PRO A 15 29.87 -43.20 36.99
C PRO A 15 29.12 -42.40 38.05
N LEU A 16 29.58 -41.17 38.27
CA LEU A 16 28.92 -40.26 39.21
C LEU A 16 27.54 -39.88 38.65
N ASP A 17 26.50 -40.09 39.45
CA ASP A 17 25.16 -39.56 39.12
C ASP A 17 25.20 -38.04 39.24
N LEU A 18 25.15 -37.35 38.09
CA LEU A 18 25.24 -35.90 38.04
C LEU A 18 23.98 -35.19 38.56
N SER A 19 22.87 -35.91 38.77
CA SER A 19 21.67 -35.33 39.38
C SER A 19 21.92 -34.89 40.82
N ILE A 20 22.93 -35.41 41.53
CA ILE A 20 23.27 -34.95 42.88
C ILE A 20 23.67 -33.47 42.96
N PHE A 21 23.94 -32.84 41.81
CA PHE A 21 24.30 -31.42 41.68
C PHE A 21 23.14 -30.53 41.19
N ASP A 22 21.94 -31.08 40.96
CA ASP A 22 20.79 -30.36 40.38
C ASP A 22 20.02 -29.46 41.36
N GLY A 23 20.22 -29.64 42.67
CA GLY A 23 19.39 -29.05 43.72
C GLY A 23 19.92 -27.78 44.40
N GLY A 24 21.02 -27.18 43.90
CA GLY A 24 21.57 -25.91 44.43
C GLY A 24 22.10 -25.95 45.87
N GLY A 25 22.10 -27.11 46.52
CA GLY A 25 22.65 -27.31 47.87
C GLY A 25 24.18 -27.42 47.87
N ALA A 26 24.79 -27.22 49.03
CA ALA A 26 26.23 -27.44 49.19
C ALA A 26 26.56 -28.94 49.07
N ALA A 27 27.47 -29.28 48.15
CA ALA A 27 28.00 -30.63 48.00
C ALA A 27 29.30 -30.81 48.79
N TYR A 28 29.50 -32.00 49.33
CA TYR A 28 30.66 -32.34 50.15
C TYR A 28 31.25 -33.69 49.72
N LEU A 29 32.57 -33.78 49.64
CA LEU A 29 33.30 -35.01 49.39
C LEU A 29 33.60 -35.71 50.72
N GLY A 30 33.03 -36.89 50.90
CA GLY A 30 33.36 -37.84 51.95
C GLY A 30 34.42 -38.83 51.47
N ILE A 31 35.42 -39.11 52.32
CA ILE A 31 36.49 -40.06 52.01
C ILE A 31 36.57 -41.08 53.14
N GLN A 32 36.49 -42.37 52.78
CA GLN A 32 36.68 -43.49 53.68
C GLN A 32 37.67 -44.47 53.04
N VAL A 33 38.68 -44.88 53.80
CA VAL A 33 39.69 -45.85 53.33
C VAL A 33 39.47 -47.17 54.06
N ALA A 34 39.16 -48.22 53.30
CA ALA A 34 38.87 -49.55 53.84
C ALA A 34 37.83 -49.49 54.98
N SER A 35 38.21 -49.92 56.19
CA SER A 35 37.34 -49.97 57.38
C SER A 35 37.51 -48.80 58.34
N ASP A 36 38.29 -47.78 57.97
CA ASP A 36 38.50 -46.62 58.83
C ASP A 36 37.22 -45.78 58.96
N ALA A 37 37.15 -44.95 59.99
CA ALA A 37 36.07 -43.97 60.10
C ALA A 37 36.16 -42.94 58.96
N GLU A 38 35.00 -42.49 58.46
CA GLU A 38 34.96 -41.44 57.42
C GLU A 38 35.71 -40.19 57.90
N MET A 39 36.53 -39.62 57.02
CA MET A 39 37.29 -38.40 57.35
C MET A 39 36.34 -37.25 57.71
N SER A 40 36.63 -36.59 58.82
CA SER A 40 35.87 -35.45 59.34
C SER A 40 36.81 -34.27 59.65
N PRO A 41 36.48 -33.03 59.23
CA PRO A 41 35.27 -32.64 58.50
C PRO A 41 35.32 -33.00 57.01
N ARG A 42 34.15 -33.15 56.38
CA ARG A 42 34.04 -33.37 54.93
C ARG A 42 34.57 -32.16 54.16
N VAL A 43 35.16 -32.41 53.00
CA VAL A 43 35.68 -31.35 52.12
C VAL A 43 34.50 -30.75 51.34
N SER A 44 34.24 -29.46 51.53
CA SER A 44 33.22 -28.74 50.75
C SER A 44 33.68 -28.59 49.30
N LEU A 45 32.82 -28.94 48.34
CA LEU A 45 33.05 -28.74 46.92
C LEU A 45 32.64 -27.30 46.57
N GLY A 46 33.56 -26.36 46.78
CA GLY A 46 33.23 -24.93 46.82
C GLY A 46 32.95 -24.24 45.48
N THR A 47 33.62 -24.59 44.39
CA THR A 47 33.67 -23.68 43.20
C THR A 47 33.28 -24.31 41.86
N ALA A 48 32.90 -25.59 41.81
CA ALA A 48 32.68 -26.28 40.56
C ALA A 48 31.67 -27.45 40.53
N PRO A 49 30.70 -27.63 41.47
CA PRO A 49 29.68 -28.68 41.28
C PRO A 49 28.92 -28.49 39.95
N PHE A 50 28.61 -27.24 39.61
CA PHE A 50 27.99 -26.87 38.34
C PHE A 50 28.93 -26.98 37.13
N ALA A 51 30.26 -27.01 37.30
CA ALA A 51 31.19 -27.18 36.18
C ALA A 51 31.20 -28.64 35.68
N ALA A 52 31.00 -29.61 36.57
CA ALA A 52 30.71 -31.00 36.19
C ALA A 52 29.35 -31.13 35.45
N TYR A 53 28.44 -30.19 35.69
CA TYR A 53 27.19 -30.04 34.94
C TYR A 53 27.35 -29.16 33.69
N ALA A 54 28.46 -28.45 33.51
CA ALA A 54 28.62 -27.40 32.50
C ALA A 54 28.83 -27.93 31.07
N GLU A 55 29.09 -29.23 30.90
CA GLU A 55 28.97 -29.85 29.57
C GLU A 55 27.51 -29.85 29.05
N ARG A 56 26.52 -29.59 29.93
CA ARG A 56 25.16 -29.18 29.55
C ARG A 56 24.87 -27.76 30.06
N ALA A 57 24.83 -26.72 29.24
CA ALA A 57 23.79 -26.56 28.21
C ALA A 57 22.33 -26.66 28.72
N GLY A 58 22.09 -26.70 30.04
CA GLY A 58 20.73 -26.79 30.61
C GLY A 58 19.81 -25.65 30.19
N ASP A 59 20.37 -24.45 30.00
CA ASP A 59 19.70 -23.30 29.37
C ASP A 59 20.08 -23.09 27.90
N ALA A 60 21.05 -23.82 27.34
CA ALA A 60 21.34 -23.71 25.90
C ALA A 60 20.29 -24.44 25.05
N GLN A 61 19.49 -25.32 25.66
CA GLN A 61 18.29 -25.91 25.05
C GLN A 61 17.01 -25.10 25.31
N THR A 62 17.03 -24.07 26.16
CA THR A 62 15.83 -23.27 26.39
C THR A 62 16.14 -21.78 26.50
N LEU A 63 15.60 -20.98 25.59
CA LEU A 63 15.70 -19.51 25.68
C LEU A 63 14.52 -19.00 26.53
N GLY A 64 14.78 -18.71 27.81
CA GLY A 64 13.72 -18.27 28.75
C GLY A 64 12.72 -19.36 29.11
N GLY A 65 13.18 -20.62 29.22
CA GLY A 65 12.34 -21.78 29.56
C GLY A 65 11.49 -22.32 28.39
N GLN A 66 11.69 -21.81 27.17
CA GLN A 66 11.06 -22.30 25.94
C GLN A 66 12.10 -23.00 25.07
N SER A 67 11.75 -24.12 24.44
CA SER A 67 12.66 -24.86 23.55
C SER A 67 13.03 -24.04 22.30
N PRO A 68 14.11 -24.34 21.57
CA PRO A 68 14.56 -23.53 20.44
C PRO A 68 13.53 -23.56 19.30
N GLU A 69 12.78 -24.65 19.18
CA GLU A 69 11.69 -24.81 18.21
C GLU A 69 10.56 -23.79 18.44
N ALA A 70 10.38 -23.31 19.67
CA ALA A 70 9.40 -22.25 19.97
C ALA A 70 9.77 -20.90 19.35
N PHE A 71 11.03 -20.72 18.96
CA PHE A 71 11.54 -19.52 18.29
C PHE A 71 11.79 -19.74 16.80
N GLU A 72 11.56 -20.95 16.30
CA GLU A 72 11.62 -21.22 14.88
C GLU A 72 10.46 -20.54 14.17
N VAL A 73 10.73 -20.10 12.93
CA VAL A 73 9.68 -19.65 12.05
C VAL A 73 8.78 -20.86 11.74
N PRO A 74 7.45 -20.77 11.97
CA PRO A 74 6.57 -21.91 11.74
C PRO A 74 6.45 -22.25 10.25
N SER A 75 6.21 -23.53 9.95
CA SER A 75 5.85 -23.99 8.59
C SER A 75 4.62 -23.23 8.07
N GLY A 76 4.65 -22.89 6.78
CA GLY A 76 3.64 -22.03 6.13
C GLY A 76 3.88 -20.52 6.29
N ALA A 77 4.88 -20.10 7.07
CA ALA A 77 5.22 -18.68 7.15
C ALA A 77 5.80 -18.16 5.83
N ILE A 78 5.33 -17.01 5.38
CA ILE A 78 5.79 -16.35 4.15
C ILE A 78 6.71 -15.18 4.51
N MET A 79 7.91 -15.14 3.91
CA MET A 79 8.88 -14.05 4.09
C MET A 79 9.48 -13.58 2.75
N LEU A 80 9.94 -12.33 2.72
CA LEU A 80 10.60 -11.72 1.57
C LEU A 80 12.11 -11.67 1.80
N PHE A 81 12.87 -12.10 0.80
CA PHE A 81 14.32 -12.23 0.84
C PHE A 81 14.99 -11.40 -0.26
N ASN A 82 16.10 -10.73 0.07
CA ASN A 82 16.93 -9.97 -0.88
C ASN A 82 17.99 -10.85 -1.59
N ARG A 83 17.71 -12.15 -1.76
CA ARG A 83 18.57 -13.16 -2.42
C ARG A 83 17.82 -13.88 -3.54
N ALA A 84 18.57 -14.52 -4.44
CA ALA A 84 18.00 -15.16 -5.64
C ALA A 84 17.40 -16.55 -5.40
N THR A 85 17.71 -17.19 -4.26
CA THR A 85 17.21 -18.53 -3.89
C THR A 85 16.64 -18.51 -2.47
N CYS A 86 15.74 -19.42 -2.15
CA CYS A 86 15.24 -19.55 -0.76
C CYS A 86 16.32 -20.18 0.14
N PRO A 87 16.38 -19.82 1.44
CA PRO A 87 17.25 -20.50 2.40
C PRO A 87 16.90 -21.98 2.58
N ASP A 88 17.77 -22.74 3.24
CA ASP A 88 17.51 -24.15 3.55
C ASP A 88 16.28 -24.28 4.46
N GLY A 89 15.43 -25.26 4.16
CA GLY A 89 14.13 -25.43 4.83
C GLY A 89 13.06 -24.44 4.39
N TRP A 90 13.25 -23.75 3.27
CA TRP A 90 12.25 -22.87 2.64
C TRP A 90 12.08 -23.24 1.16
N SER A 91 10.91 -22.95 0.60
CA SER A 91 10.64 -23.08 -0.84
C SER A 91 10.11 -21.78 -1.42
N THR A 92 10.22 -21.59 -2.74
CA THR A 92 9.69 -20.37 -3.36
C THR A 92 8.17 -20.40 -3.33
N TYR A 93 7.57 -19.36 -2.77
CA TYR A 93 6.12 -19.21 -2.75
C TYR A 93 5.63 -18.68 -4.10
N ALA A 94 5.36 -19.61 -5.02
CA ALA A 94 4.98 -19.33 -6.39
C ALA A 94 3.74 -18.43 -6.56
N PRO A 95 2.68 -18.55 -5.73
CA PRO A 95 1.49 -17.70 -5.85
C PRO A 95 1.76 -16.20 -5.73
N ALA A 96 2.79 -15.78 -4.98
CA ALA A 96 3.12 -14.36 -4.80
C ALA A 96 3.93 -13.73 -5.95
N ARG A 97 4.41 -14.52 -6.91
CA ARG A 97 5.31 -14.01 -7.96
C ARG A 97 4.60 -12.94 -8.80
N GLY A 98 5.16 -11.73 -8.79
CA GLY A 98 4.61 -10.61 -9.56
C GLY A 98 3.30 -10.05 -9.02
N ARG A 99 2.92 -10.36 -7.77
CA ARG A 99 1.64 -9.93 -7.20
C ARG A 99 1.84 -9.05 -5.97
N ALA A 100 0.94 -8.10 -5.78
CA ALA A 100 0.80 -7.41 -4.51
C ALA A 100 0.14 -8.34 -3.49
N ILE A 101 0.63 -8.33 -2.25
CA ILE A 101 0.07 -9.12 -1.15
C ILE A 101 -0.98 -8.29 -0.42
N VAL A 102 -2.15 -8.88 -0.20
CA VAL A 102 -3.26 -8.28 0.54
C VAL A 102 -3.67 -9.19 1.70
N GLY A 103 -4.08 -8.61 2.82
CA GLY A 103 -4.61 -9.39 3.94
C GLY A 103 -5.96 -10.01 3.57
N SER A 104 -6.20 -11.25 3.99
CA SER A 104 -7.50 -11.89 3.81
C SER A 104 -8.53 -11.35 4.80
N THR A 105 -9.78 -11.20 4.34
CA THR A 105 -10.93 -10.80 5.17
C THR A 105 -11.88 -11.97 5.47
N GLY A 106 -11.54 -13.21 5.10
CA GLY A 106 -12.41 -14.39 5.25
C GLY A 106 -11.68 -15.73 5.24
N ALA A 107 -12.45 -16.83 5.12
CA ALA A 107 -11.97 -18.20 5.31
C ALA A 107 -11.11 -18.78 4.17
N GLY A 108 -10.65 -17.96 3.22
CA GLY A 108 -9.79 -18.38 2.11
C GLY A 108 -8.54 -17.52 2.04
N VAL A 109 -7.40 -18.16 1.80
CA VAL A 109 -6.12 -17.53 1.47
C VAL A 109 -5.76 -17.80 0.01
N GLU A 110 -4.76 -17.09 -0.53
CA GLU A 110 -4.21 -17.31 -1.89
C GLU A 110 -5.12 -17.00 -3.09
N ALA A 111 -6.28 -16.38 -2.88
CA ALA A 111 -7.09 -15.89 -3.99
C ALA A 111 -6.29 -14.87 -4.82
N THR A 112 -6.33 -15.00 -6.15
CA THR A 112 -5.62 -14.10 -7.06
C THR A 112 -6.58 -13.34 -7.95
N VAL A 113 -6.27 -12.06 -8.19
CA VAL A 113 -6.98 -11.19 -9.13
C VAL A 113 -5.99 -10.60 -10.10
N GLY A 114 -6.35 -10.58 -11.39
CA GLY A 114 -5.51 -10.02 -12.46
C GLY A 114 -4.28 -10.86 -12.84
N ALA A 115 -3.56 -10.40 -13.86
CA ALA A 115 -2.32 -11.02 -14.33
C ALA A 115 -1.11 -10.54 -13.49
N PRO A 116 -0.21 -11.44 -13.08
CA PRO A 116 1.00 -11.08 -12.34
C PRO A 116 1.91 -10.19 -13.19
N LEU A 117 2.71 -9.36 -12.53
CA LEU A 117 3.83 -8.63 -13.14
C LEU A 117 4.99 -9.59 -13.47
N GLY A 118 5.61 -9.38 -14.62
CA GLY A 118 6.88 -9.98 -14.98
C GLY A 118 8.07 -9.43 -14.17
N ASN A 119 9.23 -10.05 -14.35
CA ASN A 119 10.48 -9.56 -13.77
C ASN A 119 10.78 -8.14 -14.27
N ARG A 120 10.92 -7.18 -13.35
CA ARG A 120 11.10 -5.74 -13.61
C ARG A 120 10.08 -5.17 -14.61
N GLU A 121 8.88 -5.74 -14.69
CA GLU A 121 7.88 -5.27 -15.64
C GLU A 121 7.41 -3.86 -15.28
N ASN A 122 7.50 -2.94 -16.24
CA ASN A 122 6.89 -1.64 -16.11
C ASN A 122 5.66 -1.55 -17.03
N ARG A 123 4.51 -2.03 -16.54
CA ARG A 123 3.27 -2.13 -17.33
C ARG A 123 2.71 -0.74 -17.61
N LEU A 124 2.45 -0.48 -18.88
CA LEU A 124 1.73 0.70 -19.34
C LEU A 124 0.24 0.52 -19.11
N HIS A 125 -0.42 1.60 -18.69
CA HIS A 125 -1.88 1.69 -18.69
C HIS A 125 -2.32 3.12 -18.99
N THR A 126 -3.55 3.24 -19.47
CA THR A 126 -4.21 4.51 -19.78
C THR A 126 -5.64 4.46 -19.25
N HIS A 127 -6.18 5.62 -18.90
CA HIS A 127 -7.60 5.77 -18.64
C HIS A 127 -8.25 6.47 -19.83
N THR A 128 -9.37 5.93 -20.30
CA THR A 128 -10.26 6.63 -21.22
C THR A 128 -11.44 7.15 -20.42
N VAL A 129 -11.67 8.46 -20.50
CA VAL A 129 -12.85 9.10 -19.93
C VAL A 129 -13.70 9.61 -21.09
N ASP A 130 -14.93 9.11 -21.16
CA ASP A 130 -15.97 9.63 -22.03
C ASP A 130 -16.93 10.47 -21.15
N PRO A 131 -16.70 11.79 -21.05
CA PRO A 131 -17.61 12.66 -20.32
C PRO A 131 -18.93 12.75 -21.10
N GLY A 132 -19.89 11.92 -20.70
CA GLY A 132 -21.15 11.74 -21.42
C GLY A 132 -21.83 13.05 -21.84
N ARG A 133 -22.61 12.94 -22.93
CA ARG A 133 -23.29 14.06 -23.59
C ARG A 133 -24.06 14.93 -22.60
N ALA A 134 -23.68 16.20 -22.50
CA ALA A 134 -24.39 17.18 -21.70
C ALA A 134 -25.44 17.89 -22.55
N THR A 135 -26.68 17.92 -22.06
CA THR A 135 -27.75 18.74 -22.62
C THR A 135 -28.11 19.83 -21.64
N THR A 136 -28.07 21.09 -22.07
CA THR A 136 -28.63 22.20 -21.30
C THR A 136 -30.01 22.49 -21.85
N SER A 137 -31.03 22.48 -20.98
CA SER A 137 -32.42 22.77 -21.35
C SER A 137 -32.94 24.09 -20.75
N THR A 138 -32.08 24.85 -20.07
CA THR A 138 -32.47 26.17 -19.58
C THR A 138 -32.46 27.14 -20.74
N ALA A 139 -33.66 27.61 -21.12
CA ALA A 139 -33.83 28.78 -21.98
C ALA A 139 -33.17 29.99 -21.30
N GLY A 140 -31.88 30.20 -21.57
CA GLY A 140 -31.17 31.38 -21.12
C GLY A 140 -31.72 32.59 -21.86
N ALA A 141 -32.32 33.52 -21.11
CA ALA A 141 -32.71 34.81 -21.65
C ALA A 141 -31.46 35.50 -22.21
N HIS A 142 -31.42 35.71 -23.52
CA HIS A 142 -30.42 36.55 -24.16
C HIS A 142 -31.12 37.56 -25.07
N THR A 143 -30.50 38.71 -25.24
CA THR A 143 -31.03 39.79 -26.06
C THR A 143 -30.30 39.80 -27.40
N HIS A 144 -31.06 39.96 -28.49
CA HIS A 144 -30.47 40.36 -29.77
C HIS A 144 -30.51 41.88 -29.84
N VAL A 145 -29.35 42.51 -29.96
CA VAL A 145 -29.27 43.88 -30.45
C VAL A 145 -29.16 43.77 -31.97
N VAL A 146 -30.26 44.04 -32.67
CA VAL A 146 -30.19 44.33 -34.09
C VAL A 146 -29.72 45.78 -34.18
N ASP A 147 -28.46 45.98 -34.57
CA ASP A 147 -27.98 47.29 -34.99
C ASP A 147 -28.27 47.42 -36.49
N PRO A 148 -29.35 48.12 -36.91
CA PRO A 148 -29.58 48.35 -38.32
C PRO A 148 -28.44 49.20 -38.86
N ARG A 149 -27.57 48.58 -39.66
CA ARG A 149 -26.51 49.26 -40.42
C ARG A 149 -27.08 50.53 -41.05
N PRO A 150 -26.51 51.73 -40.79
CA PRO A 150 -27.02 52.96 -41.38
C PRO A 150 -26.97 52.84 -42.91
N THR A 151 -28.13 52.76 -43.55
CA THR A 151 -28.21 52.86 -45.00
C THR A 151 -28.00 54.33 -45.37
N THR A 152 -26.80 54.65 -45.85
CA THR A 152 -26.53 55.92 -46.50
C THR A 152 -27.18 55.90 -47.88
N THR A 153 -28.36 56.49 -48.02
CA THR A 153 -28.93 56.80 -49.34
C THR A 153 -28.15 57.97 -49.92
N SER A 154 -27.32 57.70 -50.92
CA SER A 154 -26.63 58.73 -51.68
C SER A 154 -27.61 59.43 -52.63
N GLN A 155 -28.34 60.43 -52.12
CA GLN A 155 -28.62 61.69 -52.82
C GLN A 155 -29.33 62.65 -51.86
N GLY A 156 -28.55 63.63 -51.37
CA GLY A 156 -29.02 64.97 -51.00
C GLY A 156 -30.16 65.08 -49.99
N SER A 157 -29.90 64.76 -48.73
CA SER A 157 -30.27 65.58 -47.56
C SER A 157 -29.94 64.81 -46.28
N VAL A 158 -29.25 65.47 -45.35
CA VAL A 158 -28.80 64.90 -44.09
C VAL A 158 -30.04 64.55 -43.25
N SER A 159 -30.37 63.26 -43.21
CA SER A 159 -31.40 62.72 -42.32
C SER A 159 -30.71 62.10 -41.11
N THR A 160 -30.61 62.87 -40.02
CA THR A 160 -30.20 62.33 -38.73
C THR A 160 -31.43 61.73 -38.05
N LEU A 161 -31.62 60.43 -38.28
CA LEU A 161 -32.63 59.62 -37.58
C LEU A 161 -32.17 59.42 -36.12
N LYS A 162 -32.74 60.17 -35.18
CA LYS A 162 -32.65 59.86 -33.75
C LYS A 162 -33.95 59.21 -33.30
N LEU A 163 -33.89 57.91 -33.00
CA LEU A 163 -34.98 57.15 -32.41
C LEU A 163 -34.74 57.06 -30.89
N SER A 164 -35.35 57.96 -30.14
CA SER A 164 -35.70 57.70 -28.74
C SER A 164 -36.89 58.57 -28.30
N GLY A 165 -38.10 58.00 -28.39
CA GLY A 165 -39.16 58.21 -27.40
C GLY A 165 -39.95 59.53 -27.39
N GLY A 166 -40.17 60.20 -28.52
CA GLY A 166 -41.04 61.39 -28.52
C GLY A 166 -41.51 61.83 -29.91
N SER A 167 -42.82 62.02 -30.04
CA SER A 167 -43.60 62.44 -31.22
C SER A 167 -42.90 63.48 -32.13
N LEU A 168 -42.95 63.25 -33.45
CA LEU A 168 -42.45 64.15 -34.49
C LEU A 168 -43.61 64.66 -35.35
N THR A 169 -43.94 65.95 -35.22
CA THR A 169 -44.82 66.68 -36.15
C THR A 169 -43.98 67.42 -37.17
N TRP A 170 -44.18 67.12 -38.46
CA TRP A 170 -43.54 67.82 -39.59
C TRP A 170 -44.59 68.65 -40.32
N ALA A 171 -44.32 69.94 -40.54
CA ALA A 171 -45.18 70.84 -41.31
C ALA A 171 -44.69 70.97 -42.76
N SER A 172 -45.61 70.68 -43.69
CA SER A 172 -45.76 70.99 -45.14
C SER A 172 -44.51 71.28 -45.99
N GLU A 173 -44.30 70.63 -47.15
CA GLU A 173 -45.09 70.90 -48.36
C GLU A 173 -45.05 69.73 -49.38
N TYR A 174 -46.22 69.43 -49.95
CA TYR A 174 -46.54 68.58 -51.11
C TYR A 174 -45.59 67.40 -51.43
N ARG A 175 -45.64 66.35 -50.60
CA ARG A 175 -45.27 64.99 -51.01
C ARG A 175 -46.21 64.00 -50.35
N HIS A 176 -46.72 63.04 -51.13
CA HIS A 176 -47.52 61.95 -50.57
C HIS A 176 -46.60 61.12 -49.67
N THR A 177 -47.09 60.82 -48.48
CA THR A 177 -46.39 60.02 -47.51
C THR A 177 -46.82 58.57 -47.66
N HIS A 178 -45.85 57.66 -47.64
CA HIS A 178 -46.14 56.28 -47.32
C HIS A 178 -45.91 56.14 -45.82
N GLN A 179 -47.00 56.07 -45.06
CA GLN A 179 -46.93 55.56 -43.70
C GLN A 179 -46.85 54.05 -43.81
N VAL A 180 -45.64 53.50 -43.68
CA VAL A 180 -45.47 52.08 -43.45
C VAL A 180 -45.44 51.93 -41.94
N ASP A 181 -46.60 51.65 -41.35
CA ASP A 181 -46.66 51.12 -39.98
C ASP A 181 -46.07 49.71 -40.03
N VAL A 182 -44.79 49.59 -39.67
CA VAL A 182 -44.22 48.28 -39.34
C VAL A 182 -44.68 47.99 -37.92
N PRO A 183 -45.59 47.03 -37.69
CA PRO A 183 -46.02 46.71 -36.34
C PRO A 183 -44.81 46.32 -35.51
N ALA A 184 -44.83 46.63 -34.22
CA ALA A 184 -43.82 46.14 -33.30
C ALA A 184 -43.73 44.62 -33.42
N THR A 185 -42.66 44.11 -34.02
CA THR A 185 -42.41 42.67 -34.09
C THR A 185 -41.88 42.24 -32.74
N THR A 186 -42.77 41.80 -31.84
CA THR A 186 -42.38 41.11 -30.62
C THR A 186 -42.19 39.64 -30.95
N SER A 187 -40.93 39.22 -31.14
CA SER A 187 -40.57 37.81 -31.17
C SER A 187 -40.63 37.27 -29.74
N SER A 188 -41.82 36.99 -29.23
CA SER A 188 -42.03 36.41 -27.89
C SER A 188 -41.91 34.89 -27.87
N SER A 189 -41.59 34.24 -28.98
CA SER A 189 -41.23 32.83 -28.95
C SER A 189 -39.87 32.69 -28.28
N SER A 190 -39.87 32.36 -26.99
CA SER A 190 -38.76 31.61 -26.41
C SER A 190 -38.69 30.30 -27.20
N GLY A 191 -37.95 30.33 -28.31
CA GLY A 191 -37.81 29.20 -29.20
C GLY A 191 -37.10 28.11 -28.42
N ALA A 192 -37.84 27.07 -28.04
CA ALA A 192 -37.27 25.90 -27.39
C ALA A 192 -36.25 25.30 -28.34
N HIS A 193 -34.97 25.52 -28.06
CA HIS A 193 -33.88 24.83 -28.70
C HIS A 193 -32.99 24.25 -27.62
N SER A 194 -32.49 23.06 -27.89
CA SER A 194 -31.54 22.37 -27.04
C SER A 194 -30.13 22.58 -27.59
N HIS A 195 -29.19 22.83 -26.71
CA HIS A 195 -27.79 22.60 -27.04
C HIS A 195 -27.42 21.17 -26.63
N SER A 196 -26.76 20.47 -27.53
CA SER A 196 -26.01 19.29 -27.15
C SER A 196 -24.54 19.59 -27.32
N LEU A 197 -23.79 19.45 -26.24
CA LEU A 197 -22.34 19.40 -26.30
C LEU A 197 -21.95 17.93 -26.25
N ASP A 198 -21.33 17.49 -27.34
CA ASP A 198 -20.64 16.22 -27.39
C ASP A 198 -19.17 16.52 -27.09
N ILE A 199 -18.72 16.18 -25.88
CA ILE A 199 -17.34 16.42 -25.47
C ILE A 199 -16.57 15.18 -25.91
N PRO A 200 -15.59 15.32 -26.83
CA PRO A 200 -14.83 14.18 -27.30
C PRO A 200 -14.19 13.43 -26.13
N ALA A 201 -14.17 12.10 -26.21
CA ALA A 201 -13.48 11.29 -25.23
C ALA A 201 -12.03 11.78 -25.08
N THR A 202 -11.60 11.89 -23.83
CA THR A 202 -10.22 12.24 -23.50
C THR A 202 -9.52 10.98 -23.00
N THR A 203 -8.28 10.79 -23.42
CA THR A 203 -7.42 9.73 -22.90
C THR A 203 -6.36 10.38 -22.03
N SER A 204 -6.13 9.83 -20.84
CA SER A 204 -5.04 10.30 -19.99
C SER A 204 -3.69 10.11 -20.69
N SER A 205 -2.67 10.86 -20.28
CA SER A 205 -1.30 10.48 -20.61
C SER A 205 -1.01 9.05 -20.13
N GLU A 206 -0.07 8.38 -20.78
CA GLU A 206 0.39 7.05 -20.34
C GLU A 206 0.89 7.11 -18.90
N ALA A 207 0.42 6.17 -18.08
CA ALA A 207 0.94 5.93 -16.74
C ALA A 207 1.57 4.55 -16.70
N ARG A 208 2.71 4.45 -16.01
CA ARG A 208 3.44 3.20 -15.85
C ARG A 208 3.24 2.65 -14.45
N THR A 209 3.50 1.36 -14.27
CA THR A 209 3.45 0.74 -12.92
C THR A 209 4.42 1.43 -11.97
N SER A 210 5.57 1.88 -12.46
CA SER A 210 6.52 2.69 -11.69
C SER A 210 5.95 4.01 -11.17
N ASP A 211 4.96 4.57 -11.86
CA ASP A 211 4.42 5.90 -11.56
C ASP A 211 3.29 5.81 -10.52
N VAL A 212 2.58 4.68 -10.49
CA VAL A 212 1.41 4.45 -9.62
C VAL A 212 1.75 3.59 -8.40
N MET A 213 2.67 2.64 -8.56
CA MET A 213 3.09 1.71 -7.50
C MET A 213 4.58 1.40 -7.65
N PRO A 214 5.49 2.31 -7.24
CA PRO A 214 6.91 2.01 -7.21
C PRO A 214 7.14 0.79 -6.31
N TYR A 215 7.81 -0.25 -6.84
CA TYR A 215 8.00 -1.52 -6.14
C TYR A 215 9.46 -1.97 -6.15
N ILE A 216 9.84 -2.71 -5.12
CA ILE A 216 11.08 -3.49 -5.06
C ILE A 216 10.75 -4.97 -5.29
N GLN A 217 11.58 -5.68 -6.05
CA GLN A 217 11.41 -7.12 -6.25
C GLN A 217 12.29 -7.89 -5.28
N LEU A 218 11.64 -8.62 -4.38
CA LEU A 218 12.26 -9.55 -3.45
C LEU A 218 11.75 -10.96 -3.76
N LEU A 219 12.53 -11.97 -3.40
CA LEU A 219 12.11 -13.37 -3.52
C LEU A 219 11.17 -13.70 -2.36
N VAL A 220 9.98 -14.18 -2.67
CA VAL A 220 9.01 -14.62 -1.66
C VAL A 220 9.19 -16.12 -1.43
N CYS A 221 9.43 -16.52 -0.18
CA CYS A 221 9.61 -17.91 0.21
C CYS A 221 8.64 -18.29 1.32
N GLU A 222 8.25 -19.55 1.34
CA GLU A 222 7.44 -20.20 2.37
C GLU A 222 8.29 -21.20 3.14
N LYS A 223 8.16 -21.18 4.47
CA LYS A 223 8.83 -22.12 5.36
C LYS A 223 8.21 -23.51 5.18
N LEU A 224 9.04 -24.51 4.88
CA LEU A 224 8.64 -25.92 4.78
C LEU A 224 8.28 -26.49 6.14
#